data_AF-A0A959DHA9-F1
#
_entry.id   AF-A0A959DHA9-F1
#
_cell.length_a   1.000
_cell.length_b   1.000
_cell.length_c   1.000
_cell.angle_alpha   90.00
_cell.angle_beta   90.00
_cell.angle_gamma   90.00
#
_symmetry.space_group_name_H-M   'P 1'
#
loop_
_entity.id
_entity.type
_entity.pdbx_description
1 polymer ?
#
loop_
_entity_poly.entity_id
_entity_poly.type
_entity_poly.pdbx_seq_one_letter_code
_entity_poly.pdbx_strand_id
1 'polypeptide(L)' 'RFVIPDIAHTFKAGHRIMIQVQNSWFPLVDRNPQKFVDIYNCSEADFQKATHRVYHEGGHASYLEVGVLK' A
#
# COMPACT_ATOMS: atom_id res chain seq x y z
N ARG A 1 -8.93 -3.86 6.49
CA ARG A 1 -9.42 -2.49 6.17
C ARG A 1 -8.66 -1.51 7.04
N PHE A 2 -8.18 -0.41 6.50
CA PHE A 2 -7.48 0.64 7.23
C PHE A 2 -7.88 2.00 6.61
N VAL A 3 -7.62 3.09 7.34
CA VAL A 3 -7.85 4.45 6.86
C VAL A 3 -6.51 5.00 6.37
N ILE A 4 -6.53 5.66 5.22
CA ILE A 4 -5.38 6.38 4.66
C ILE A 4 -5.52 7.85 5.06
N PRO A 5 -4.43 8.55 5.42
CA PRO A 5 -4.47 10.00 5.58
C PRO A 5 -4.98 10.66 4.30
N ASP A 6 -6.03 11.46 4.41
CA ASP A 6 -6.59 12.22 3.29
C ASP A 6 -6.42 13.72 3.51
N ILE A 7 -6.69 14.47 2.44
CA ILE A 7 -6.81 15.92 2.47
C ILE A 7 -8.05 16.29 1.64
N ALA A 8 -8.72 17.39 2.01
CA ALA A 8 -9.82 17.93 1.22
C ALA A 8 -9.28 18.44 -0.13
N HIS A 9 -9.30 17.56 -1.14
CA HIS A 9 -8.74 17.84 -2.46
C HIS A 9 -9.83 18.01 -3.53
N THR A 10 -9.57 18.85 -4.53
CA THR A 10 -10.42 19.00 -5.72
C THR A 10 -9.65 18.58 -6.96
N PHE A 11 -10.03 17.45 -7.55
CA PHE A 11 -9.52 17.04 -8.87
C PHE A 11 -10.19 17.92 -9.94
N LYS A 12 -9.41 18.80 -10.58
CA LYS A 12 -9.91 19.73 -11.60
C LYS A 12 -10.16 19.04 -12.94
N ALA A 13 -10.85 19.72 -13.85
CA ALA A 13 -11.02 19.26 -15.22
C ALA A 13 -9.64 18.94 -15.85
N GLY A 14 -9.53 17.76 -16.46
CA GLY A 14 -8.28 17.25 -17.04
C GLY A 14 -7.37 16.50 -16.06
N HIS A 15 -7.59 16.58 -14.75
CA HIS A 15 -6.86 15.77 -13.76
C HIS A 15 -7.35 14.33 -13.73
N ARG A 16 -6.55 13.43 -13.15
CA ARG A 16 -6.89 12.01 -12.95
C ARG A 16 -6.62 11.58 -11.52
N ILE A 17 -7.42 10.65 -11.02
CA ILE A 17 -7.11 9.90 -9.80
C ILE A 17 -6.17 8.76 -10.19
N MET A 18 -5.04 8.66 -9.50
CA MET A 18 -4.06 7.59 -9.69
C MET A 18 -3.81 6.92 -8.35
N ILE A 19 -3.89 5.59 -8.32
CA ILE A 19 -3.60 4.78 -7.14
C ILE A 19 -2.31 4.00 -7.40
N GLN A 20 -1.35 4.15 -6.50
CA GLN A 20 -0.09 3.38 -6.51
C GLN A 20 -0.05 2.48 -5.29
N VAL A 21 0.28 1.20 -5.49
CA VAL A 21 0.41 0.21 -4.43
C VAL A 21 1.82 -0.39 -4.49
N GLN A 22 2.50 -0.37 -3.36
CA GLN A 22 3.87 -0.88 -3.21
C GLN A 22 4.04 -1.56 -1.84
N ASN A 23 4.99 -2.48 -1.72
CA ASN A 23 5.21 -3.26 -0.50
C ASN A 23 6.31 -2.68 0.42
N SER A 24 6.91 -1.53 0.07
CA SER A 24 7.97 -0.91 0.84
C SER A 24 7.94 0.61 0.71
N TRP A 25 8.42 1.31 1.73
CA TRP A 25 8.56 2.76 1.72
C TRP A 25 9.89 3.18 2.35
N PHE A 26 10.98 2.53 1.94
CA PHE A 26 12.31 2.83 2.41
C PHE A 26 12.81 4.17 1.83
N PRO A 27 13.49 5.04 2.59
CA PRO A 27 13.94 4.84 3.97
C PRO A 27 12.98 5.37 5.05
N LEU A 28 11.78 5.83 4.69
CA LEU A 28 10.82 6.35 5.67
C LEU A 28 10.31 5.25 6.62
N VAL A 29 10.07 4.06 6.07
CA VAL A 29 9.68 2.86 6.82
C VAL A 29 10.69 1.75 6.52
N ASP A 30 11.11 1.03 7.56
CA ASP A 30 12.00 -0.11 7.43
C ASP A 30 11.45 -1.17 6.48
N ARG A 31 12.35 -1.85 5.77
CA ARG A 31 11.97 -2.92 4.84
C ARG A 31 11.47 -4.11 5.65
N ASN A 32 10.31 -4.65 5.27
CA ASN A 32 9.82 -5.90 5.83
C ASN A 32 10.63 -7.08 5.24
N PRO A 33 11.20 -8.00 6.06
CA PRO A 33 11.97 -9.17 5.61
C PRO A 33 11.22 -10.15 4.71
N GLN A 34 9.88 -10.03 4.65
CA GLN A 34 8.97 -10.97 3.99
C GLN A 34 9.06 -12.39 4.54
N LYS A 35 9.46 -12.49 5.81
CA LYS A 35 9.57 -13.71 6.60
C LYS A 35 8.95 -13.43 7.97
N PHE A 36 8.23 -14.41 8.51
CA PHE A 36 7.63 -14.26 9.83
C PHE A 36 8.71 -14.44 10.90
N VAL A 37 9.28 -13.33 11.37
CA VAL A 37 10.38 -13.25 12.35
C VAL A 37 10.21 -11.99 13.20
N ASP A 38 10.96 -11.89 14.29
CA ASP A 38 11.13 -10.62 15.00
C ASP A 38 11.97 -9.66 14.14
N ILE A 39 11.31 -8.67 13.55
CA ILE A 39 11.92 -7.74 12.58
C ILE A 39 13.04 -6.92 13.23
N TYR A 40 12.94 -6.59 14.52
CA TYR A 40 13.95 -5.76 15.21
C TYR A 40 15.25 -6.52 15.50
N ASN A 41 15.19 -7.85 15.53
CA ASN A 41 16.33 -8.73 15.82
C ASN A 41 16.71 -9.64 14.62
N CYS A 42 16.13 -9.40 13.44
CA CYS A 42 16.42 -10.22 12.26
C CYS A 42 17.78 -9.88 11.62
N SER A 43 18.34 -10.84 10.90
CA SER A 43 19.60 -10.68 10.17
C SER A 43 19.35 -10.37 8.70
N GLU A 44 20.38 -9.93 7.97
CA GLU A 44 20.30 -9.75 6.51
C GLU A 44 19.86 -11.03 5.79
N ALA A 45 20.26 -12.21 6.30
CA ALA A 45 19.90 -13.50 5.72
C ALA A 45 18.40 -13.85 5.86
N ASP A 46 17.66 -13.14 6.71
CA ASP A 46 16.22 -13.33 6.87
C ASP A 46 15.40 -12.61 5.79
N PHE A 47 16.01 -11.65 5.08
CA PHE A 47 15.35 -10.94 3.99
C PHE A 47 15.27 -11.83 2.75
N GLN A 48 14.06 -12.08 2.30
CA GLN A 48 13.79 -12.85 1.10
C GLN A 48 12.94 -12.07 0.09
N LYS A 49 13.11 -12.37 -1.19
CA LYS A 49 12.23 -11.83 -2.24
C LYS A 49 10.84 -12.44 -2.08
N ALA A 50 9.82 -11.61 -2.19
CA ALA A 50 8.44 -12.06 -2.25
C ALA A 50 7.77 -11.56 -3.54
N THR A 51 6.92 -12.40 -4.10
CA THR A 51 6.03 -12.02 -5.19
C THR A 51 4.68 -11.66 -4.60
N HIS A 52 4.35 -10.36 -4.62
CA HIS A 52 3.06 -9.85 -4.18
C HIS A 52 2.11 -9.72 -5.37
N ARG A 53 0.82 -9.98 -5.14
CA ARG A 53 -0.25 -9.80 -6.13
C ARG A 53 -1.41 -9.06 -5.49
N VAL A 54 -1.89 -8.02 -6.17
CA VAL A 54 -3.12 -7.32 -5.81
C VAL A 54 -4.25 -7.91 -6.63
N TYR A 55 -5.22 -8.53 -5.97
CA TYR A 55 -6.43 -9.01 -6.61
C TYR A 55 -7.44 -7.88 -6.72
N HIS A 56 -8.11 -7.75 -7.87
CA HIS A 56 -9.10 -6.71 -8.12
C HIS A 56 -10.24 -7.21 -9.02
N GLU A 57 -10.49 -8.53 -9.01
CA GLU A 57 -11.52 -9.20 -9.79
C GLU A 57 -12.81 -9.46 -8.98
N GLY A 58 -13.85 -9.96 -9.64
CA GLY A 58 -15.10 -10.37 -8.97
C GLY A 58 -14.84 -11.40 -7.87
N GLY A 59 -15.36 -11.14 -6.66
CA GLY A 59 -15.09 -11.94 -5.46
C GLY A 59 -13.87 -11.49 -4.64
N HIS A 60 -12.94 -10.73 -5.23
CA HIS A 60 -11.74 -10.19 -4.59
C HIS A 60 -11.49 -8.72 -4.99
N ALA A 61 -12.56 -7.93 -5.01
CA ALA A 61 -12.51 -6.55 -5.49
C ALA A 61 -11.83 -5.63 -4.46
N SER A 62 -10.50 -5.50 -4.51
CA SER A 62 -9.79 -4.45 -3.78
C SER A 62 -10.23 -3.07 -4.29
N TYR A 63 -10.53 -2.15 -3.37
CA TYR A 63 -11.00 -0.81 -3.72
C TYR A 63 -10.48 0.26 -2.76
N LEU A 64 -10.53 1.51 -3.20
CA LEU A 64 -10.39 2.69 -2.35
C LEU A 64 -11.77 3.34 -2.17
N GLU A 65 -12.14 3.60 -0.93
CA GLU A 65 -13.35 4.36 -0.60
C GLU A 65 -12.97 5.84 -0.48
N VAL A 66 -13.69 6.73 -1.16
CA VAL A 66 -13.44 8.17 -1.13
C VAL A 66 -14.70 8.92 -0.69
N GLY A 67 -14.54 9.81 0.29
CA GLY A 67 -15.60 10.74 0.67
C GLY A 67 -15.76 11.82 -0.39
N VAL A 68 -16.94 11.92 -0.99
CA VAL A 68 -17.25 12.95 -2.00
C VAL A 68 -18.14 14.01 -1.38
N LEU A 69 -17.64 15.24 -1.30
CA LEU A 69 -18.43 16.40 -0.95
C LEU A 69 -19.22 16.87 -2.18
N LYS A 70 -20.48 17.23 -1.97
CA LYS A 70 -21.37 17.78 -3.01
C LYS A 70 -21.48 19.29 -2.87
#